data_AF-A0A9D7SX01-F1
#
_entry.id   AF-A0A9D7SX01-F1
#
_cell.length_a   1.000
_cell.length_b   1.000
_cell.length_c   1.000
_cell.angle_alpha   90.00
_cell.angle_beta   90.00
_cell.angle_gamma   90.00
#
_symmetry.space_group_name_H-M   'P 1'
#
loop_
_entity.id
_entity.type
_entity.pdbx_description
1 polymer ?
#
loop_
_entity_poly.entity_id
_entity_poly.type
_entity_poly.pdbx_seq_one_letter_code
_entity_poly.pdbx_strand_id
1 'polypeptide(L)'
;MYKKAELVSNYFATIYLTFISLLQSVALSQLVPIIITYFAISEHPWTDIQVLPLALMMLIIFIVWHHYAIGIFYLRWFPNIIDTIIPFVVSIGQFFLVSYLTIRTSLLDIDMGRWTVGFAIFLVVGSFAYFAAAWRIEADLFLNIMSRQNADIHCQYIRKYYNLAGFSICGQGLFGFLIVYMHNNELLLMSLILFLTHLILSEYFLMRTFKPHFVKSIDEFDGNVQ
;
A
#
# COMPACT_ATOMS: atom_id res chain seq x y z
N MET A 1 -2.62 23.53 -21.68
CA MET A 1 -2.37 22.70 -20.47
C MET A 1 -3.40 21.57 -20.30
N TYR A 2 -4.69 21.79 -20.57
CA TYR A 2 -5.77 20.78 -20.45
C TYR A 2 -5.47 19.40 -21.08
N LYS A 3 -4.91 19.35 -22.30
CA LYS A 3 -4.59 18.07 -22.99
C LYS A 3 -3.64 17.14 -22.22
N LYS A 4 -2.70 17.70 -21.43
CA LYS A 4 -1.74 16.90 -20.65
C LYS A 4 -2.42 16.26 -19.43
N ALA A 5 -3.24 17.04 -18.72
CA ALA A 5 -4.01 16.56 -17.57
C ALA A 5 -5.01 15.46 -17.99
N GLU A 6 -5.66 15.64 -19.14
CA GLU A 6 -6.60 14.68 -19.71
C GLU A 6 -5.94 13.34 -20.07
N LEU A 7 -4.76 13.36 -20.70
CA LEU A 7 -4.02 12.14 -21.06
C LEU A 7 -3.59 11.32 -19.82
N VAL A 8 -3.10 11.99 -18.78
CA VAL A 8 -2.71 11.35 -17.53
C VAL A 8 -3.94 10.78 -16.81
N SER A 9 -5.04 11.52 -16.79
CA SER A 9 -6.28 11.11 -16.10
C SER A 9 -6.97 9.93 -16.78
N ASN A 10 -6.98 9.87 -18.12
CA ASN A 10 -7.86 8.94 -18.85
C ASN A 10 -7.26 7.56 -19.10
N TYR A 11 -5.93 7.47 -19.24
CA TYR A 11 -5.29 6.21 -19.67
C TYR A 11 -4.34 5.63 -18.64
N PHE A 12 -3.50 6.47 -18.04
CA PHE A 12 -2.43 5.97 -17.17
C PHE A 12 -2.96 5.32 -15.90
N ALA A 13 -3.92 5.95 -15.21
CA ALA A 13 -4.52 5.42 -13.99
C ALA A 13 -5.13 4.02 -14.19
N THR A 14 -5.89 3.84 -15.28
CA THR A 14 -6.53 2.56 -15.62
C THR A 14 -5.50 1.47 -15.93
N ILE A 15 -4.49 1.79 -16.74
CA ILE A 15 -3.41 0.85 -17.07
C ILE A 15 -2.66 0.44 -15.80
N TYR A 16 -2.27 1.43 -15.00
CA TYR A 16 -1.50 1.21 -13.78
C TYR A 16 -2.27 0.34 -12.76
N LEU A 17 -3.55 0.66 -12.52
CA LEU A 17 -4.41 -0.10 -11.61
C LEU A 17 -4.65 -1.53 -12.12
N THR A 18 -4.78 -1.71 -13.43
CA THR A 18 -4.94 -3.05 -14.04
C THR A 18 -3.70 -3.90 -13.78
N PHE A 19 -2.50 -3.36 -14.02
CA PHE A 19 -1.24 -4.08 -13.76
C PHE A 19 -1.07 -4.43 -12.29
N ILE A 20 -1.30 -3.47 -11.38
CA ILE A 20 -1.26 -3.75 -9.94
C ILE A 20 -2.27 -4.85 -9.59
N SER A 21 -3.52 -4.75 -10.03
CA SER A 21 -4.57 -5.74 -9.70
C SER A 21 -4.22 -7.14 -10.22
N LEU A 22 -3.67 -7.26 -11.43
CA LEU A 22 -3.19 -8.53 -11.98
C LEU A 22 -2.09 -9.12 -11.09
N LEU A 23 -1.09 -8.33 -10.73
CA LEU A 23 0.02 -8.81 -9.92
C LEU A 23 -0.41 -9.17 -8.49
N GLN A 24 -1.32 -8.40 -7.88
CA GLN A 24 -1.87 -8.72 -6.56
C GLN A 24 -2.71 -10.01 -6.61
N SER A 25 -3.43 -10.26 -7.69
CA SER A 25 -4.14 -11.53 -7.90
C SER A 25 -3.17 -12.72 -7.97
N VAL A 26 -2.03 -12.57 -8.65
CA VAL A 26 -0.99 -13.62 -8.70
C VAL A 26 -0.41 -13.87 -7.31
N ALA A 27 -0.10 -12.82 -6.54
CA ALA A 27 0.40 -12.95 -5.16
C ALA A 27 -0.62 -13.68 -4.27
N LEU A 28 -1.90 -13.31 -4.39
CA LEU A 28 -2.99 -13.95 -3.65
C LEU A 28 -3.15 -15.43 -4.06
N SER A 29 -3.04 -15.77 -5.34
CA SER A 29 -3.13 -17.16 -5.82
C SER A 29 -2.01 -18.06 -5.29
N GLN A 30 -0.87 -17.49 -4.91
CA GLN A 30 0.21 -18.24 -4.25
C GLN A 30 0.00 -18.33 -2.74
N LEU A 31 -0.51 -17.27 -2.10
CA LEU A 31 -0.72 -17.24 -0.66
C LEU A 31 -1.91 -18.09 -0.21
N VAL A 32 -3.04 -18.06 -0.94
CA VAL A 32 -4.27 -18.76 -0.54
C VAL A 32 -4.07 -20.28 -0.36
N PRO A 33 -3.42 -21.00 -1.28
CA PRO A 33 -3.11 -22.42 -1.08
C PRO A 33 -2.31 -22.69 0.19
N ILE A 34 -1.31 -21.84 0.50
CA ILE A 34 -0.50 -21.96 1.72
C ILE A 34 -1.37 -21.83 2.96
N ILE A 35 -2.29 -20.85 2.98
CA ILE A 35 -3.23 -20.66 4.09
C ILE A 35 -4.13 -21.89 4.22
N ILE A 36 -4.69 -22.40 3.12
CA ILE A 36 -5.53 -23.61 3.15
C ILE A 36 -4.75 -24.80 3.73
N THR A 37 -3.52 -25.01 3.28
CA THR A 37 -2.64 -26.07 3.79
C THR A 37 -2.36 -25.88 5.28
N TYR A 38 -2.03 -24.66 5.72
CA TYR A 38 -1.80 -24.34 7.13
C TYR A 38 -2.99 -24.73 8.01
N PHE A 39 -4.20 -24.31 7.61
CA PHE A 39 -5.43 -24.61 8.36
C PHE A 39 -5.81 -26.10 8.34
N ALA A 40 -5.35 -26.86 7.33
CA ALA A 40 -5.61 -28.29 7.24
C ALA A 40 -4.70 -29.13 8.15
N ILE A 41 -3.47 -28.67 8.43
CA ILE A 41 -2.48 -29.43 9.21
C ILE A 41 -2.31 -28.93 10.65
N SER A 42 -2.66 -27.68 10.92
CA SER A 42 -2.56 -27.11 12.26
C SER A 42 -3.72 -27.56 13.14
N GLU A 43 -3.42 -28.11 14.32
CA GLU A 43 -4.42 -28.50 15.32
C GLU A 43 -5.17 -27.29 15.91
N HIS A 44 -4.46 -26.18 16.13
CA HIS A 44 -5.00 -24.96 16.75
C HIS A 44 -4.58 -23.68 15.99
N PRO A 45 -5.07 -23.49 14.74
CA PRO A 45 -4.52 -22.50 13.81
C PRO A 45 -4.63 -21.04 14.27
N TRP A 46 -5.62 -20.73 15.11
CA TRP A 46 -5.87 -19.36 15.59
C TRP A 46 -5.00 -18.95 16.78
N THR A 47 -4.43 -19.91 17.51
CA THR A 47 -3.56 -19.64 18.67
C THR A 47 -2.08 -19.87 18.33
N ASP A 48 -1.78 -20.47 17.17
CA ASP A 48 -0.43 -20.67 16.70
C ASP A 48 0.13 -19.37 16.09
N ILE A 49 1.31 -18.97 16.57
CA ILE A 49 2.04 -17.78 16.16
C ILE A 49 2.33 -17.74 14.65
N GLN A 50 2.42 -18.89 14.00
CA GLN A 50 2.69 -19.01 12.58
C GLN A 50 1.55 -18.50 11.69
N VAL A 51 0.36 -18.24 12.25
CA VAL A 51 -0.75 -17.61 11.51
C VAL A 51 -0.47 -16.12 11.24
N LEU A 52 0.33 -15.47 12.09
CA LEU A 52 0.61 -14.04 11.98
C LEU A 52 1.30 -13.62 10.68
N PRO A 53 2.38 -14.26 10.19
CA PRO A 53 2.96 -13.91 8.91
C PRO A 53 1.99 -14.13 7.73
N LEU A 54 1.12 -15.13 7.79
CA LEU A 54 0.08 -15.36 6.78
C LEU A 54 -0.93 -14.20 6.76
N ALA A 55 -1.39 -13.79 7.95
CA ALA A 55 -2.31 -12.67 8.11
C ALA A 55 -1.69 -11.33 7.68
N LEU A 56 -0.44 -11.09 8.07
CA LEU A 56 0.33 -9.90 7.67
C LEU A 56 0.58 -9.88 6.15
N MET A 57 0.91 -11.02 5.55
CA MET A 57 1.10 -11.11 4.10
C MET A 57 -0.20 -10.82 3.33
N MET A 58 -1.32 -11.38 3.78
CA MET A 58 -2.64 -11.07 3.24
C MET A 58 -2.93 -9.56 3.33
N LEU A 59 -2.65 -8.97 4.49
CA LEU A 59 -2.86 -7.56 4.73
C LEU A 59 -1.94 -6.68 3.87
N ILE A 60 -0.68 -7.07 3.64
CA ILE A 60 0.22 -6.38 2.70
C ILE A 60 -0.37 -6.37 1.28
N ILE A 61 -0.81 -7.52 0.77
CA ILE A 61 -1.40 -7.63 -0.58
C ILE A 61 -2.62 -6.70 -0.68
N PHE A 62 -3.51 -6.76 0.30
CA PHE A 62 -4.69 -5.90 0.35
C PHE A 62 -4.34 -4.42 0.44
N ILE A 63 -3.43 -4.02 1.33
CA ILE A 63 -3.06 -2.61 1.56
C ILE A 63 -2.39 -2.02 0.32
N VAL A 64 -1.50 -2.77 -0.34
CA VAL A 64 -0.87 -2.33 -1.59
C VAL A 64 -1.94 -2.05 -2.64
N TRP A 65 -2.83 -3.02 -2.87
CA TRP A 65 -3.93 -2.83 -3.81
C TRP A 65 -4.81 -1.62 -3.44
N HIS A 66 -5.26 -1.53 -2.19
CA HIS A 66 -6.15 -0.48 -1.69
C HIS A 66 -5.53 0.91 -1.86
N HIS A 67 -4.26 1.08 -1.49
CA HIS A 67 -3.58 2.38 -1.64
C HIS A 67 -3.45 2.81 -3.09
N TYR A 68 -3.17 1.90 -4.02
CA TYR A 68 -3.15 2.26 -5.44
C TYR A 68 -4.55 2.53 -6.00
N ALA A 69 -5.57 1.78 -5.57
CA ALA A 69 -6.96 2.00 -5.96
C ALA A 69 -7.50 3.35 -5.49
N ILE A 70 -7.14 3.78 -4.27
CA ILE A 70 -7.46 5.12 -3.77
C ILE A 70 -6.59 6.18 -4.46
N GLY A 71 -5.30 5.89 -4.64
CA GLY A 71 -4.31 6.82 -5.17
C GLY A 71 -4.68 7.40 -6.53
N ILE A 72 -5.29 6.61 -7.42
CA ILE A 72 -5.70 7.08 -8.76
C ILE A 72 -6.69 8.25 -8.75
N PHE A 73 -7.47 8.42 -7.68
CA PHE A 73 -8.42 9.53 -7.58
C PHE A 73 -7.76 10.82 -7.10
N TYR A 74 -6.85 10.71 -6.14
CA TYR A 74 -6.36 11.86 -5.37
C TYR A 74 -4.92 12.27 -5.69
N LEU A 75 -4.16 11.43 -6.37
CA LEU A 75 -2.80 11.72 -6.78
C LEU A 75 -2.73 11.86 -8.30
N ARG A 76 -2.04 12.90 -8.77
CA ARG A 76 -1.72 13.10 -10.18
C ARG A 76 -0.28 13.57 -10.32
N TRP A 77 0.47 12.90 -11.18
CA TRP A 77 1.85 13.23 -11.54
C TRP A 77 2.13 12.75 -12.97
N PHE A 78 3.18 13.28 -13.60
CA PHE A 78 3.59 12.78 -14.92
C PHE A 78 4.25 11.40 -14.82
N PRO A 79 3.73 10.38 -15.52
CA PRO A 79 4.31 9.05 -15.53
C PRO A 79 5.74 9.05 -16.07
N ASN A 80 6.59 8.21 -15.50
CA ASN A 80 7.92 7.92 -16.01
C ASN A 80 8.23 6.42 -15.89
N ILE A 81 9.42 6.02 -16.32
CA ILE A 81 9.85 4.61 -16.31
C ILE A 81 9.81 4.00 -14.89
N ILE A 82 10.03 4.79 -13.84
CA ILE A 82 10.01 4.30 -12.45
C ILE A 82 8.61 3.80 -12.10
N ASP A 83 7.56 4.50 -12.54
CA ASP A 83 6.18 4.07 -12.31
C ASP A 83 5.89 2.72 -12.97
N THR A 84 6.48 2.45 -14.13
CA THR A 84 6.29 1.14 -14.78
C THR A 84 7.01 0.01 -14.05
N ILE A 85 8.11 0.31 -13.34
CA ILE A 85 8.94 -0.68 -12.65
C ILE A 85 8.38 -0.99 -11.25
N ILE A 86 7.82 0.00 -10.56
CA ILE A 86 7.34 -0.14 -9.16
C ILE A 86 6.39 -1.34 -8.97
N PRO A 87 5.34 -1.54 -9.78
CA PRO A 87 4.46 -2.69 -9.64
C PRO A 87 5.21 -4.03 -9.62
N PHE A 88 6.20 -4.20 -10.51
CA PHE A 88 6.99 -5.43 -10.58
C PHE A 88 7.90 -5.60 -9.37
N VAL A 89 8.56 -4.53 -8.90
CA VAL A 89 9.42 -4.58 -7.72
C VAL A 89 8.60 -4.94 -6.47
N VAL A 90 7.43 -4.34 -6.31
CA VAL A 90 6.50 -4.66 -5.22
C VAL A 90 6.10 -6.14 -5.28
N SER A 91 5.77 -6.66 -6.45
CA SER A 91 5.35 -8.05 -6.60
C SER A 91 6.49 -9.05 -6.43
N ILE A 92 7.70 -8.74 -6.91
CA ILE A 92 8.89 -9.55 -6.62
C ILE A 92 9.12 -9.63 -5.11
N GLY A 93 9.02 -8.49 -4.40
CA GLY A 93 9.11 -8.46 -2.95
C GLY A 93 8.04 -9.34 -2.29
N GLN A 94 6.79 -9.27 -2.75
CA GLN A 94 5.70 -10.10 -2.25
C GLN A 94 5.92 -11.60 -2.51
N PHE A 95 6.36 -11.99 -3.72
CA PHE A 95 6.66 -13.40 -4.04
C PHE A 95 7.82 -13.94 -3.21
N PHE A 96 8.84 -13.11 -2.99
CA PHE A 96 9.97 -13.46 -2.13
C PHE A 96 9.51 -13.70 -0.69
N LEU A 97 8.65 -12.84 -0.15
CA LEU A 97 8.04 -13.04 1.17
C LEU A 97 7.21 -14.33 1.23
N VAL A 98 6.34 -14.57 0.25
CA VAL A 98 5.52 -15.78 0.19
C VAL A 98 6.38 -17.04 0.14
N SER A 99 7.56 -17.00 -0.49
CA SER A 99 8.45 -18.16 -0.57
C SER A 99 8.90 -18.68 0.81
N TYR A 100 9.04 -17.80 1.81
CA TYR A 100 9.37 -18.18 3.19
C TYR A 100 8.22 -18.82 3.97
N LEU A 101 7.00 -18.74 3.44
CA LEU A 101 5.79 -19.29 4.07
C LEU A 101 5.40 -20.65 3.48
N THR A 102 6.17 -21.18 2.53
CA THR A 102 5.80 -22.41 1.82
C THR A 102 5.89 -23.64 2.73
N ILE A 103 4.75 -24.30 2.93
CA ILE A 103 4.64 -25.54 3.70
C ILE A 103 4.81 -26.73 2.76
N ARG A 104 5.77 -27.62 3.02
CA ARG A 104 5.99 -28.85 2.22
C ARG A 104 5.52 -30.10 2.95
N THR A 105 5.86 -30.19 4.22
CA THR A 105 5.68 -31.38 5.05
C THR A 105 5.21 -31.04 6.45
N SER A 106 5.64 -29.91 7.01
CA SER A 106 5.36 -29.53 8.39
C SER A 106 5.25 -28.01 8.55
N LEU A 107 4.54 -27.59 9.59
CA LEU A 107 4.49 -26.20 10.05
C LEU A 107 5.88 -25.60 10.34
N LEU A 108 6.87 -26.44 10.65
CA LEU A 108 8.27 -26.02 10.82
C LEU A 108 8.93 -25.53 9.52
N ASP A 109 8.31 -25.75 8.36
CA ASP A 109 8.82 -25.27 7.08
C ASP A 109 8.66 -23.74 6.92
N ILE A 110 7.82 -23.09 7.74
CA ILE A 110 7.66 -21.62 7.75
C ILE A 110 8.90 -20.97 8.39
N ASP A 111 9.71 -20.30 7.58
CA ASP A 111 10.91 -19.60 8.02
C ASP A 111 10.56 -18.20 8.57
N MET A 112 10.08 -18.18 9.82
CA MET A 112 9.66 -16.96 10.53
C MET A 112 10.77 -15.90 10.54
N GLY A 113 12.01 -16.28 10.81
CA GLY A 113 13.12 -15.34 10.96
C GLY A 113 13.43 -14.63 9.64
N ARG A 114 13.61 -15.38 8.55
CA ARG A 114 13.86 -14.76 7.24
C ARG A 114 12.64 -14.01 6.73
N TRP A 115 11.44 -14.52 6.99
CA TRP A 115 10.22 -13.81 6.63
C TRP A 115 10.12 -12.45 7.35
N THR A 116 10.38 -12.37 8.65
CA THR A 116 10.32 -11.11 9.41
C THR A 116 11.39 -10.12 8.94
N VAL A 117 12.60 -10.58 8.61
CA VAL A 117 13.64 -9.72 7.99
C VAL A 117 13.15 -9.17 6.65
N GLY A 118 12.62 -10.04 5.79
CA GLY A 118 12.05 -9.65 4.50
C GLY A 118 10.92 -8.64 4.68
N PHE A 119 10.01 -8.89 5.64
CA PHE A 119 8.88 -8.03 5.96
C PHE A 119 9.34 -6.64 6.40
N ALA A 120 10.32 -6.57 7.29
CA ALA A 120 10.93 -5.32 7.74
C ALA A 120 11.52 -4.52 6.56
N ILE A 121 12.32 -5.18 5.72
CA ILE A 121 12.90 -4.57 4.51
C ILE A 121 11.80 -4.09 3.57
N PHE A 122 10.79 -4.92 3.32
CA PHE A 122 9.68 -4.60 2.43
C PHE A 122 8.93 -3.35 2.88
N LEU A 123 8.67 -3.21 4.19
CA LEU A 123 8.03 -2.01 4.73
C LEU A 123 8.93 -0.77 4.64
N VAL A 124 10.22 -0.88 5.00
CA VAL A 124 11.14 0.26 4.88
C VAL A 124 11.24 0.73 3.43
N VAL A 125 11.43 -0.19 2.48
CA VAL A 125 11.48 0.14 1.05
C VAL A 125 10.13 0.68 0.57
N GLY A 126 9.03 0.06 0.99
CA GLY A 126 7.66 0.48 0.66
C GLY A 126 7.33 1.89 1.14
N SER A 127 7.92 2.35 2.25
CA SER A 127 7.74 3.73 2.74
C SER A 127 8.19 4.79 1.72
N PHE A 128 9.19 4.48 0.89
CA PHE A 128 9.65 5.38 -0.17
C PHE A 128 8.61 5.59 -1.26
N ALA A 129 7.69 4.64 -1.48
CA ALA A 129 6.59 4.85 -2.41
C ALA A 129 5.67 5.99 -1.95
N TYR A 130 5.43 6.10 -0.63
CA TYR A 130 4.65 7.19 -0.06
C TYR A 130 5.37 8.54 -0.19
N PHE A 131 6.65 8.59 0.16
CA PHE A 131 7.44 9.82 0.01
C PHE A 131 7.56 10.25 -1.45
N ALA A 132 7.73 9.30 -2.36
CA ALA A 132 7.77 9.57 -3.80
C ALA A 132 6.42 10.11 -4.30
N ALA A 133 5.30 9.54 -3.87
CA ALA A 133 3.96 10.05 -4.21
C ALA A 133 3.74 11.49 -3.69
N ALA A 134 4.15 11.76 -2.44
CA ALA A 134 4.11 13.11 -1.88
C ALA A 134 4.97 14.10 -2.67
N TRP A 135 6.19 13.69 -3.03
CA TRP A 135 7.12 14.55 -3.78
C TRP A 135 6.61 14.87 -5.19
N ARG A 136 6.03 13.88 -5.87
CA ARG A 136 5.71 13.95 -7.30
C ARG A 136 4.33 14.51 -7.62
N ILE A 137 3.44 14.69 -6.64
CA ILE A 137 2.12 15.28 -6.91
C ILE A 137 2.25 16.71 -7.48
N GLU A 138 1.53 16.98 -8.57
CA GLU A 138 1.55 18.24 -9.31
C GLU A 138 0.16 18.90 -9.36
N ALA A 139 0.04 20.13 -8.85
CA ALA A 139 -1.21 20.89 -8.84
C ALA A 139 -1.75 21.20 -10.25
N ASP A 140 -0.84 21.43 -11.21
CA ASP A 140 -1.16 21.74 -12.60
C ASP A 140 -2.03 20.65 -13.28
N LEU A 141 -1.90 19.40 -12.81
CA LEU A 141 -2.66 18.25 -13.33
C LEU A 141 -4.10 18.17 -12.81
N PHE A 142 -4.48 19.05 -11.88
CA PHE A 142 -5.85 19.16 -11.35
C PHE A 142 -6.62 20.33 -11.95
N LEU A 143 -5.99 21.21 -12.73
CA LEU A 143 -6.63 22.42 -13.27
C LEU A 143 -7.76 22.15 -14.28
N ASN A 144 -7.94 20.89 -14.69
CA ASN A 144 -9.07 20.45 -15.50
C ASN A 144 -10.32 20.09 -14.69
N ILE A 145 -10.21 19.98 -13.37
CA ILE A 145 -11.31 19.56 -12.49
C ILE A 145 -11.46 20.42 -11.22
N MET A 146 -10.55 21.36 -10.98
CA MET A 146 -10.65 22.31 -9.85
C MET A 146 -9.89 23.61 -10.14
N SER A 147 -10.22 24.66 -9.39
CA SER A 147 -9.51 25.95 -9.45
C SER A 147 -8.04 25.82 -9.04
N ARG A 148 -7.19 26.77 -9.46
CA ARG A 148 -5.76 26.77 -9.10
C ARG A 148 -5.55 26.76 -7.59
N GLN A 149 -6.29 27.60 -6.88
CA GLN A 149 -6.22 27.70 -5.42
C GLN A 149 -6.60 26.36 -4.75
N ASN A 150 -7.67 25.71 -5.21
CA ASN A 150 -8.11 24.43 -4.67
C ASN A 150 -7.12 23.30 -4.99
N ALA A 151 -6.49 23.33 -6.17
CA ALA A 151 -5.43 22.38 -6.55
C ALA A 151 -4.19 22.49 -5.66
N ASP A 152 -3.75 23.71 -5.37
CA ASP A 152 -2.59 23.94 -4.49
C ASP A 152 -2.89 23.47 -3.05
N ILE A 153 -4.09 23.76 -2.53
CA ILE A 153 -4.56 23.27 -1.22
C ILE A 153 -4.63 21.73 -1.19
N HIS A 154 -5.21 21.12 -2.23
CA HIS A 154 -5.31 19.66 -2.36
C HIS A 154 -3.93 19.01 -2.29
N CYS A 155 -2.97 19.53 -3.06
CA CYS A 155 -1.60 19.01 -3.07
C CYS A 155 -0.91 19.13 -1.70
N GLN A 156 -1.13 20.23 -0.96
CA GLN A 156 -0.58 20.39 0.39
C GLN A 156 -1.13 19.35 1.37
N TYR A 157 -2.44 19.11 1.35
CA TYR A 157 -3.07 18.09 2.20
C TYR A 157 -2.56 16.68 1.89
N ILE A 158 -2.50 16.33 0.60
CA ILE A 158 -2.01 15.03 0.16
C ILE A 158 -0.53 14.84 0.52
N ARG A 159 0.32 15.84 0.31
CA ARG A 159 1.74 15.80 0.70
C ARG A 159 1.94 15.51 2.18
N LYS A 160 1.24 16.25 3.04
CA LYS A 160 1.35 16.08 4.50
C LYS A 160 0.96 14.67 4.92
N TYR A 161 -0.12 14.15 4.35
CA TYR A 161 -0.63 12.84 4.67
C TYR A 161 0.25 11.71 4.16
N TYR A 162 0.68 11.75 2.89
CA TYR A 162 1.55 10.71 2.35
C TYR A 162 2.91 10.70 3.05
N ASN A 163 3.44 11.86 3.48
CA ASN A 163 4.62 11.89 4.34
C ASN A 163 4.37 11.21 5.70
N LEU A 164 3.26 11.51 6.36
CA LEU A 164 2.90 10.87 7.63
C LEU A 164 2.73 9.35 7.48
N ALA A 165 2.03 8.92 6.43
CA ALA A 165 1.85 7.51 6.11
C ALA A 165 3.19 6.83 5.82
N GLY A 166 4.09 7.48 5.06
CA GLY A 166 5.45 7.02 4.82
C GLY A 166 6.25 6.82 6.11
N PHE A 167 6.23 7.80 7.02
CA PHE A 167 6.89 7.66 8.33
C PHE A 167 6.27 6.55 9.17
N SER A 168 4.95 6.38 9.14
CA SER A 168 4.25 5.30 9.84
C SER A 168 4.71 3.93 9.34
N ILE A 169 4.76 3.73 8.02
CA ILE A 169 5.21 2.46 7.40
C ILE A 169 6.70 2.22 7.65
N CYS A 170 7.54 3.25 7.54
CA CYS A 170 8.97 3.15 7.86
C CYS A 170 9.19 2.74 9.32
N GLY A 171 8.48 3.38 10.26
CA GLY A 171 8.52 3.04 11.68
C GLY A 171 8.12 1.59 11.95
N GLN A 172 7.13 1.06 11.23
CA GLN A 172 6.75 -0.34 11.32
C GLN A 172 7.81 -1.29 10.75
N GLY A 173 8.48 -0.91 9.66
CA GLY A 173 9.63 -1.68 9.15
C GLY A 173 10.79 -1.72 10.14
N LEU A 174 11.11 -0.58 10.78
CA LEU A 174 12.11 -0.51 11.84
C LEU A 174 11.71 -1.35 13.07
N PHE A 175 10.42 -1.34 13.42
CA PHE A 175 9.89 -2.22 14.45
C PHE A 175 10.06 -3.70 14.06
N GLY A 176 9.83 -4.07 12.80
CA GLY A 176 10.14 -5.40 12.28
C GLY A 176 11.59 -5.82 12.48
N PHE A 177 12.55 -4.93 12.25
CA PHE A 177 13.96 -5.20 12.57
C PHE A 177 14.21 -5.39 14.07
N LEU A 178 13.50 -4.65 14.93
CA LEU A 178 13.57 -4.83 16.38
C LEU A 178 13.07 -6.22 16.79
N ILE A 179 11.99 -6.72 16.17
CA ILE A 179 11.48 -8.09 16.39
C ILE A 179 12.57 -9.13 16.11
N VAL A 180 13.25 -8.99 14.97
CA VAL A 180 14.36 -9.87 14.57
C VAL A 180 15.50 -9.78 15.57
N TYR A 181 15.93 -8.57 15.94
CA TYR A 181 17.01 -8.36 16.90
C TYR A 181 16.72 -8.99 18.26
N MET A 182 15.49 -8.86 18.75
CA MET A 182 15.05 -9.43 20.01
C MET A 182 14.73 -10.93 19.95
N HIS A 183 14.69 -11.52 18.76
CA HIS A 183 14.28 -12.91 18.52
C HIS A 183 12.92 -13.25 19.15
N ASN A 184 11.98 -12.30 19.16
CA ASN A 184 10.69 -12.44 19.84
C ASN A 184 9.51 -12.31 18.85
N ASN A 185 9.12 -13.44 18.27
CA ASN A 185 8.06 -13.50 17.24
C ASN A 185 6.67 -13.09 17.76
N GLU A 186 6.42 -13.12 19.07
CA GLU A 186 5.15 -12.67 19.66
C GLU A 186 4.87 -11.19 19.36
N LEU A 187 5.93 -10.39 19.17
CA LEU A 187 5.81 -8.98 18.79
C LEU A 187 5.24 -8.78 17.37
N LEU A 188 5.14 -9.83 16.55
CA LEU A 188 4.42 -9.77 15.27
C LEU A 188 2.93 -9.44 15.47
N LEU A 189 2.34 -9.80 16.61
CA LEU A 189 0.96 -9.43 16.93
C LEU A 189 0.84 -7.91 17.08
N MET A 190 1.81 -7.28 17.74
CA MET A 190 1.88 -5.82 17.82
C MET A 190 2.08 -5.21 16.42
N SER A 191 2.93 -5.81 15.58
CA SER A 191 3.09 -5.36 14.19
C SER A 191 1.76 -5.43 13.41
N LEU A 192 0.96 -6.49 13.59
CA LEU A 192 -0.36 -6.62 12.98
C LEU A 192 -1.31 -5.52 13.45
N ILE A 193 -1.35 -5.24 14.75
CA ILE A 193 -2.18 -4.17 15.33
C ILE A 193 -1.76 -2.80 14.77
N LEU A 194 -0.45 -2.53 14.68
CA LEU A 194 0.07 -1.29 14.11
C LEU A 194 -0.31 -1.14 12.63
N PHE A 195 -0.28 -2.23 11.86
CA PHE A 195 -0.61 -2.20 10.43
C PHE A 195 -2.12 -1.99 10.20
N LEU A 196 -2.97 -2.64 11.00
CA LEU A 196 -4.41 -2.37 11.00
C LEU A 196 -4.73 -0.95 11.44
N THR A 197 -4.06 -0.45 12.47
CA THR A 197 -4.23 0.94 12.95
C THR A 197 -3.84 1.93 11.86
N HIS A 198 -2.71 1.68 11.17
CA HIS A 198 -2.30 2.48 10.01
C HIS A 198 -3.41 2.51 8.94
N LEU A 199 -3.95 1.36 8.55
CA LEU A 199 -5.03 1.29 7.56
C LEU A 199 -6.28 2.07 8.00
N ILE A 200 -6.72 1.89 9.25
CA ILE A 200 -7.91 2.58 9.79
C ILE A 200 -7.70 4.10 9.82
N LEU A 201 -6.54 4.55 10.30
CA LEU A 201 -6.21 5.98 10.32
C LEU A 201 -6.12 6.56 8.90
N SER A 202 -5.50 5.83 7.99
CA SER A 202 -5.41 6.18 6.58
C SER A 202 -6.80 6.40 5.95
N GLU A 203 -7.72 5.45 6.18
CA GLU A 203 -9.11 5.55 5.71
C GLU A 203 -9.87 6.69 6.40
N TYR A 204 -9.66 6.90 7.70
CA TYR A 204 -10.27 7.99 8.44
C TYR A 204 -9.88 9.36 7.86
N PHE A 205 -8.59 9.61 7.59
CA PHE A 205 -8.12 10.86 6.99
C PHE A 205 -8.65 11.03 5.57
N LEU A 206 -8.68 9.96 4.78
CA LEU A 206 -9.27 9.97 3.45
C LEU A 206 -10.71 10.46 3.46
N MET A 207 -11.54 9.88 4.33
CA MET A 207 -12.97 10.15 4.40
C MET A 207 -13.31 11.49 5.05
N ARG A 208 -12.50 11.96 6.01
CA ARG A 208 -12.76 13.22 6.74
C ARG A 208 -12.12 14.44 6.11
N THR A 209 -11.04 14.28 5.36
CA THR A 209 -10.26 15.42 4.85
C THR A 209 -10.21 15.46 3.33
N PHE A 210 -9.70 14.41 2.67
CA PHE A 210 -9.46 14.49 1.22
C PHE A 210 -10.74 14.42 0.40
N LYS A 211 -11.60 13.44 0.70
CA LYS A 211 -12.84 13.25 -0.06
C LYS A 211 -13.75 14.48 0.00
N PRO A 212 -14.05 15.09 1.16
CA PRO A 212 -14.88 16.29 1.22
C PRO A 212 -14.26 17.49 0.50
N HIS A 213 -12.94 17.70 0.67
CA HIS A 213 -12.22 18.78 -0.03
C HIS A 213 -12.27 18.59 -1.55
N PHE A 214 -12.00 17.38 -2.02
CA PHE A 214 -11.93 17.04 -3.43
C PHE A 214 -13.29 17.20 -4.12
N VAL A 215 -14.36 16.65 -3.52
CA VAL A 215 -15.72 16.77 -4.05
C VAL A 215 -16.16 18.23 -4.11
N LYS A 216 -16.01 18.96 -3.00
CA LYS A 216 -16.35 20.39 -2.96
C LYS A 216 -15.59 21.20 -4.01
N SER A 217 -14.31 20.90 -4.21
CA SER A 217 -13.46 21.60 -5.18
C SER A 217 -13.91 21.38 -6.62
N ILE A 218 -14.47 20.20 -6.93
CA ILE A 218 -15.04 19.87 -8.24
C ILE A 218 -16.39 20.57 -8.42
N ASP A 219 -17.28 20.49 -7.43
CA ASP A 219 -18.60 21.13 -7.49
C ASP A 219 -18.49 22.66 -7.70
N GLU A 220 -17.55 23.30 -7.01
CA GLU A 220 -17.25 24.73 -7.19
C GLU A 220 -16.68 25.03 -8.58
N PHE A 221 -15.91 24.12 -9.17
CA PHE A 221 -15.35 24.31 -10.50
C PHE A 221 -16.43 24.22 -11.57
N ASP A 222 -17.28 23.20 -11.50
CA ASP A 222 -18.39 23.00 -12.46
C ASP A 222 -19.41 24.14 -12.38
N GLY A 223 -19.70 24.65 -11.18
CA GLY A 223 -20.60 25.79 -10.99
C GLY A 223 -20.07 27.13 -11.52
N ASN A 224 -18.75 27.27 -11.71
CA ASN A 224 -18.12 28.48 -12.26
C ASN A 224 -17.90 28.41 -13.79
N VAL A 225 -18.13 27.25 -14.41
CA VAL A 225 -17.96 27.02 -15.86
C VAL A 225 -19.28 27.18 -16.62
N GLN A 226 -20.42 27.31 -15.90
CA GLN A 226 -21.74 27.65 -16.45
C GLN A 226 -21.92 29.16 -16.60
#